data_AF-Q1RLP2-F1
#
_entry.id   AF-Q1RLP2-F1
#
_cell.length_a   1.000
_cell.length_b   1.000
_cell.length_c   1.000
_cell.angle_alpha   90.00
_cell.angle_beta   90.00
_cell.angle_gamma   90.00
#
_symmetry.space_group_name_H-M   'P 1'
#
loop_
_entity.id
_entity.type
_entity.pdbx_description
1 polymer ?
#
loop_
_entity_poly.entity_id
_entity_poly.type
_entity_poly.pdbx_seq_one_letter_code
_entity_poly.pdbx_strand_id
1 'polypeptide(L)'
;VHDTYTKHFFVLCEVDLIMAMKELTLFVVCSWFVSITEQEFFSSVDQVSQLFNEEENLLDTFSLYIDAEEENLKKMKSLLLLLQLGSFSNPQSPEETMRDPVAAFKLLKRLRHEWVNIAKFTQQSLYQEFQTLLDYSLIPELEDINSAALGLIGLQEIYKLYPHNITKETPLSADEAYYIGLVAYEEDKFQHAFLWFLHSLNRLTDFSSTTKNDLLRFLSSSAYQFGSLPVAIYFGQKLLNLDPSNEEIKVQLGLYRLIRLQRTSNPDIFTLNTQSNNSYEALCRGEVDERTSKRQRALSCRYSTGGGNPRLMYAPVKEEELWDEPKIIRYHDVISDTEIETLKDIARPELTRSQTGWGVISDIRTSQSVFLEEVGTVARISQRIADITGLSVESAEKLHVQNYGIGGRYTPHFDTGDEVNERTATFLIYMSDVEVGGATVFTNVGVAVKPEKGSAVFWYNLHKNGELDLKTKHAGCPVLVGNKWVANKWIHEFGQEFRRPCSLSQWE
;
A
#
# COMPACT_ATOMS: atom_id res chain seq x y z
N VAL A 1 43.40 60.81 11.00
CA VAL A 1 43.13 59.74 10.00
C VAL A 1 43.00 58.44 10.77
N HIS A 2 41.89 58.31 11.50
CA HIS A 2 41.76 57.30 12.56
C HIS A 2 40.35 56.68 12.57
N ASP A 3 39.63 56.69 11.44
CA ASP A 3 38.22 56.28 11.41
C ASP A 3 37.78 55.57 10.11
N THR A 4 38.75 55.05 9.34
CA THR A 4 38.48 54.36 8.06
C THR A 4 39.00 52.93 7.99
N TYR A 5 39.66 52.41 9.03
CA TYR A 5 40.18 51.03 9.04
C TYR A 5 39.39 50.05 9.91
N THR A 6 38.48 50.54 10.76
CA THR A 6 37.65 49.67 11.65
C THR A 6 36.31 49.28 11.03
N LYS A 7 35.86 49.94 9.95
CA LYS A 7 34.60 49.62 9.24
C LYS A 7 34.74 48.60 8.11
N HIS A 8 35.96 48.21 7.72
CA HIS A 8 36.18 47.14 6.73
C HIS A 8 36.45 45.76 7.35
N PHE A 9 36.77 45.70 8.65
CA PHE A 9 36.99 44.43 9.34
C PHE A 9 35.69 43.77 9.84
N PHE A 10 34.64 44.55 10.12
CA PHE A 10 33.34 44.00 10.54
C PHE A 10 32.48 43.47 9.37
N VAL A 11 32.69 43.98 8.15
CA VAL A 11 31.95 43.51 6.96
C VAL A 11 32.52 42.20 6.41
N LEU A 12 33.81 41.91 6.62
CA LEU A 12 34.42 40.65 6.20
C LEU A 12 34.05 39.48 7.14
N CYS A 13 33.94 39.72 8.45
CA CYS A 13 33.51 38.65 9.39
C CYS A 13 32.02 38.29 9.30
N GLU A 14 31.11 39.21 8.95
CA GLU A 14 29.69 38.86 8.75
C GLU A 14 29.43 38.12 7.43
N VAL A 15 30.20 38.42 6.38
CA VAL A 15 30.07 37.72 5.09
C VAL A 15 30.63 36.30 5.17
N ASP A 16 31.73 36.09 5.92
CA ASP A 16 32.29 34.75 6.13
C ASP A 16 31.43 33.88 7.07
N LEU A 17 30.70 34.45 8.04
CA LEU A 17 29.74 33.70 8.87
C LEU A 17 28.48 33.30 8.08
N ILE A 18 27.99 34.17 7.19
CA ILE A 18 26.82 33.88 6.34
C ILE A 18 27.17 32.89 5.22
N MET A 19 28.40 32.93 4.68
CA MET A 19 28.91 31.90 3.77
C MET A 19 29.15 30.57 4.49
N ALA A 20 29.69 30.56 5.71
CA ALA A 20 29.87 29.34 6.49
C ALA A 20 28.53 28.71 6.91
N MET A 21 27.49 29.50 7.19
CA MET A 21 26.13 28.99 7.46
C MET A 21 25.44 28.47 6.19
N LYS A 22 25.72 29.05 5.01
CA LYS A 22 25.23 28.54 3.73
C LYS A 22 25.94 27.26 3.29
N GLU A 23 27.25 27.14 3.54
CA GLU A 23 27.97 25.90 3.25
C GLU A 23 27.65 24.81 4.26
N LEU A 24 27.37 25.12 5.54
CA LEU A 24 26.91 24.12 6.50
C LEU A 24 25.48 23.63 6.19
N THR A 25 24.58 24.50 5.69
CA THR A 25 23.28 24.05 5.18
C THR A 25 23.39 23.32 3.85
N LEU A 26 24.32 23.69 2.96
CA LEU A 26 24.57 22.92 1.73
C LEU A 26 25.24 21.57 2.01
N PHE A 27 26.11 21.44 3.01
CA PHE A 27 26.75 20.18 3.38
C PHE A 27 25.78 19.25 4.13
N VAL A 28 24.87 19.82 4.94
CA VAL A 28 23.76 19.07 5.53
C VAL A 28 22.75 18.64 4.47
N VAL A 29 22.52 19.44 3.41
CA VAL A 29 21.65 19.03 2.29
C VAL A 29 22.34 18.06 1.32
N CYS A 30 23.65 18.18 1.07
CA CYS A 30 24.40 17.27 0.19
C CYS A 30 24.82 15.94 0.85
N SER A 31 24.71 15.81 2.18
CA SER A 31 24.80 14.51 2.85
C SER A 31 23.48 13.72 2.80
N TRP A 32 22.41 14.37 2.31
CA TRP A 32 21.12 13.79 1.96
C TRP A 32 20.98 13.73 0.42
N PHE A 33 22.02 13.29 -0.29
CA PHE A 33 21.74 12.45 -1.46
C PHE A 33 21.32 11.07 -0.96
N VAL A 34 20.19 11.04 -0.24
CA VAL A 34 19.28 9.91 -0.26
C VAL A 34 19.02 9.74 -1.75
N SER A 35 19.39 8.58 -2.31
CA SER A 35 18.79 8.19 -3.58
C SER A 35 17.31 8.43 -3.40
N ILE A 36 16.72 9.34 -4.17
CA ILE A 36 15.27 9.48 -4.23
C ILE A 36 14.82 8.16 -4.86
N THR A 37 14.72 7.14 -4.02
CA THR A 37 13.94 5.96 -4.30
C THR A 37 12.52 6.46 -4.21
N GLU A 38 11.84 6.49 -5.35
CA GLU A 38 10.39 6.71 -5.42
C GLU A 38 9.73 5.91 -4.28
N GLN A 39 9.04 6.62 -3.39
CA GLN A 39 8.49 6.04 -2.18
C GLN A 39 7.19 5.35 -2.54
N GLU A 40 7.20 4.01 -2.60
CA GLU A 40 6.03 3.18 -2.88
C GLU A 40 5.18 2.98 -1.61
N PHE A 41 3.90 3.35 -1.63
CA PHE A 41 3.04 3.36 -0.44
C PHE A 41 2.16 2.11 -0.33
N PHE A 42 1.61 1.60 -1.44
CA PHE A 42 0.54 0.60 -1.41
C PHE A 42 0.90 -0.73 -0.72
N SER A 43 2.20 -1.02 -0.62
CA SER A 43 2.77 -2.27 -0.13
C SER A 43 2.93 -2.34 1.39
N SER A 44 2.56 -1.27 2.10
CA SER A 44 2.56 -1.19 3.56
C SER A 44 1.37 -0.39 4.07
N VAL A 45 0.50 -1.01 4.87
CA VAL A 45 -0.62 -0.30 5.51
C VAL A 45 -0.10 0.79 6.47
N ASP A 46 1.08 0.57 7.07
CA ASP A 46 1.68 1.58 7.95
C ASP A 46 2.12 2.83 7.17
N GLN A 47 2.69 2.67 5.97
CA GLN A 47 3.04 3.83 5.14
C GLN A 47 1.80 4.55 4.57
N VAL A 48 0.78 3.81 4.12
CA VAL A 48 -0.50 4.43 3.72
C VAL A 48 -1.12 5.22 4.88
N SER A 49 -1.00 4.74 6.12
CA SER A 49 -1.53 5.46 7.28
C SER A 49 -0.82 6.79 7.56
N GLN A 50 0.43 6.95 7.13
CA GLN A 50 1.16 8.23 7.27
C GLN A 50 0.60 9.30 6.34
N LEU A 51 0.05 8.90 5.17
CA LEU A 51 -0.59 9.82 4.22
C LEU A 51 -1.84 10.50 4.78
N PHE A 52 -2.48 9.92 5.81
CA PHE A 52 -3.63 10.55 6.47
C PHE A 52 -3.26 11.90 7.08
N ASN A 53 -2.12 11.96 7.79
CA ASN A 53 -1.64 13.21 8.39
C ASN A 53 -1.23 14.21 7.29
N GLU A 54 -0.73 13.71 6.16
CA GLU A 54 -0.38 14.56 5.01
C GLU A 54 -1.62 15.18 4.36
N GLU A 55 -2.69 14.41 4.19
CA GLU A 55 -3.98 14.92 3.69
C GLU A 55 -4.56 15.98 4.64
N GLU A 56 -4.52 15.75 5.96
CA GLU A 56 -4.96 16.73 6.96
C GLU A 56 -4.17 18.05 6.84
N ASN A 57 -2.84 17.97 6.73
CA ASN A 57 -1.98 19.14 6.54
C ASN A 57 -2.30 19.87 5.22
N LEU A 58 -2.56 19.14 4.14
CA LEU A 58 -2.91 19.71 2.83
C LEU A 58 -4.26 20.42 2.88
N LEU A 59 -5.25 19.84 3.56
CA LEU A 59 -6.58 20.44 3.74
C LEU A 59 -6.50 21.74 4.54
N ASP A 60 -5.75 21.74 5.65
CA ASP A 60 -5.53 22.95 6.46
C ASP A 60 -4.82 24.03 5.65
N THR A 61 -3.79 23.65 4.89
CA THR A 61 -3.06 24.58 4.02
C THR A 61 -3.97 25.15 2.94
N PHE A 62 -4.80 24.32 2.31
CA PHE A 62 -5.74 24.76 1.30
C PHE A 62 -6.82 25.69 1.88
N SER A 63 -7.26 25.45 3.11
CA SER A 63 -8.17 26.35 3.82
C SER A 63 -7.53 27.73 4.05
N LEU A 64 -6.28 27.78 4.50
CA LEU A 64 -5.54 29.04 4.67
C LEU A 64 -5.35 29.78 3.34
N TYR A 65 -5.09 29.04 2.26
CA TYR A 65 -5.03 29.60 0.91
C TYR A 65 -6.37 30.23 0.51
N ILE A 66 -7.49 29.54 0.74
CA ILE A 66 -8.84 30.06 0.46
C ILE A 66 -9.09 31.35 1.24
N ASP A 67 -8.78 31.38 2.55
CA ASP A 67 -8.99 32.56 3.38
C ASP A 67 -8.19 33.79 2.88
N ALA A 68 -6.95 33.56 2.46
CA ALA A 68 -6.11 34.60 1.89
C ALA A 68 -6.65 35.12 0.55
N GLU A 69 -7.10 34.22 -0.33
CA GLU A 69 -7.71 34.60 -1.60
C GLU A 69 -9.06 35.31 -1.42
N GLU A 70 -9.85 34.92 -0.41
CA GLU A 70 -11.06 35.67 -0.03
C GLU A 70 -10.74 37.09 0.44
N GLU A 71 -9.69 37.27 1.24
CA GLU A 71 -9.27 38.60 1.69
C GLU A 71 -8.80 39.45 0.50
N ASN A 72 -8.02 38.86 -0.42
CA ASN A 72 -7.64 39.49 -1.68
C ASN A 72 -8.87 39.90 -2.49
N LEU A 73 -9.87 39.02 -2.61
CA LEU A 73 -11.12 39.33 -3.29
C LEU A 73 -11.91 40.45 -2.60
N LYS A 74 -11.97 40.47 -1.26
CA LYS A 74 -12.61 41.54 -0.47
C LYS A 74 -11.91 42.88 -0.69
N LYS A 75 -10.56 42.90 -0.73
CA LYS A 75 -9.76 44.10 -1.08
C LYS A 75 -10.06 44.58 -2.49
N MET A 76 -10.07 43.67 -3.48
CA MET A 76 -10.39 43.98 -4.87
C MET A 76 -11.79 44.58 -5.03
N LYS A 77 -12.80 43.98 -4.38
CA LYS A 77 -14.19 44.50 -4.37
C LYS A 77 -14.29 45.89 -3.74
N SER A 78 -13.60 46.12 -2.62
CA SER A 78 -13.58 47.42 -1.94
C SER A 78 -12.92 48.50 -2.81
N LEU A 79 -11.83 48.14 -3.50
CA LEU A 79 -11.13 49.03 -4.41
C LEU A 79 -11.98 49.38 -5.64
N LEU A 80 -12.70 48.41 -6.20
CA LEU A 80 -13.66 48.65 -7.28
C LEU A 80 -14.77 49.62 -6.84
N LEU A 81 -15.32 49.44 -5.63
CA LEU A 81 -16.34 50.34 -5.08
C LEU A 81 -15.80 51.77 -4.91
N LEU A 82 -14.57 51.94 -4.40
CA LEU A 82 -13.92 53.25 -4.30
C LEU A 82 -13.74 53.91 -5.67
N LEU A 83 -13.32 53.15 -6.68
CA LEU A 83 -13.18 53.66 -8.05
C LEU A 83 -14.53 54.09 -8.65
N GLN A 84 -15.59 53.33 -8.38
CA GLN A 84 -16.94 53.63 -8.83
C GLN A 84 -17.49 54.89 -8.15
N LEU A 85 -17.33 55.02 -6.83
CA LEU A 85 -17.73 56.21 -6.06
C LEU A 85 -16.90 57.46 -6.44
N GLY A 86 -15.62 57.28 -6.75
CA GLY A 86 -14.74 58.33 -7.23
C GLY A 86 -14.88 58.62 -8.73
N SER A 87 -15.69 57.84 -9.45
CA SER A 87 -16.03 58.12 -10.85
C SER A 87 -17.01 59.28 -10.92
N PHE A 88 -16.86 60.11 -11.95
CA PHE A 88 -17.78 61.23 -12.15
C PHE A 88 -19.18 60.68 -12.41
N SER A 89 -20.12 60.94 -11.50
CA SER A 89 -21.51 60.51 -11.62
C SER A 89 -22.15 61.17 -12.84
N ASN A 90 -22.33 60.39 -13.90
CA ASN A 90 -23.13 60.68 -15.10
C ASN A 90 -23.00 62.12 -15.65
N PRO A 91 -21.85 62.48 -16.26
CA PRO A 91 -21.67 63.80 -16.84
C PRO A 91 -22.59 63.99 -18.05
N GLN A 92 -23.29 65.13 -18.13
CA GLN A 92 -24.08 65.52 -19.32
C GLN A 92 -23.18 65.64 -20.57
N SER A 93 -21.90 66.03 -20.37
CA SER A 93 -20.83 65.99 -21.37
C SER A 93 -19.45 65.80 -20.71
N PRO A 94 -18.58 64.92 -21.22
CA PRO A 94 -17.19 64.79 -20.76
C PRO A 94 -16.41 66.10 -20.87
N GLU A 95 -16.65 66.90 -21.91
CA GLU A 95 -15.96 68.17 -22.12
C GLU A 95 -16.31 69.20 -21.05
N GLU A 96 -17.56 69.23 -20.58
CA GLU A 96 -18.00 70.16 -19.53
C GLU A 96 -17.37 69.82 -18.18
N THR A 97 -17.25 68.53 -17.86
CA THR A 97 -16.67 68.07 -16.60
C THR A 97 -15.15 68.30 -16.57
N MET A 98 -14.48 68.15 -17.71
CA MET A 98 -13.03 68.31 -17.83
C MET A 98 -12.57 69.77 -17.93
N ARG A 99 -13.51 70.75 -17.94
CA ARG A 99 -13.18 72.18 -17.79
C ARG A 99 -12.71 72.53 -16.38
N ASP A 100 -13.07 71.73 -15.37
CA ASP A 100 -12.48 71.83 -14.03
C ASP A 100 -11.05 71.23 -14.05
N PRO A 101 -10.00 72.05 -13.86
CA PRO A 101 -8.62 71.56 -13.85
C PRO A 101 -8.37 70.49 -12.79
N VAL A 102 -9.13 70.49 -11.68
CA VAL A 102 -9.03 69.49 -10.62
C VAL A 102 -9.62 68.16 -11.07
N ALA A 103 -10.76 68.17 -11.75
CA ALA A 103 -11.37 66.98 -12.34
C ALA A 103 -10.46 66.34 -13.40
N ALA A 104 -9.88 67.15 -14.30
CA ALA A 104 -8.92 66.70 -15.30
C ALA A 104 -7.66 66.09 -14.64
N PHE A 105 -7.09 66.74 -13.63
CA PHE A 105 -5.96 66.21 -12.87
C PHE A 105 -6.29 64.88 -12.16
N LYS A 106 -7.45 64.78 -11.51
CA LYS A 106 -7.89 63.55 -10.84
C LYS A 106 -8.03 62.39 -11.83
N LEU A 107 -8.63 62.62 -12.99
CA LEU A 107 -8.77 61.60 -14.03
C LEU A 107 -7.40 61.12 -14.55
N LEU A 108 -6.51 62.06 -14.89
CA LEU A 108 -5.15 61.74 -15.37
C LEU A 108 -4.34 60.99 -14.31
N LYS A 109 -4.40 61.41 -13.04
CA LYS A 109 -3.74 60.72 -11.93
C LYS A 109 -4.28 59.29 -11.76
N ARG A 110 -5.61 59.12 -11.77
CA ARG A 110 -6.27 57.81 -11.63
C ARG A 110 -5.87 56.86 -12.75
N LEU A 111 -5.93 57.31 -14.01
CA LEU A 111 -5.54 56.51 -15.17
C LEU A 111 -4.05 56.14 -15.19
N ARG A 112 -3.16 57.05 -14.75
CA ARG A 112 -1.71 56.80 -14.76
C ARG A 112 -1.21 55.97 -13.59
N HIS A 113 -1.70 56.20 -12.38
CA HIS A 113 -1.12 55.63 -11.16
C HIS A 113 -2.03 54.61 -10.48
N GLU A 114 -3.33 54.89 -10.37
CA GLU A 114 -4.23 54.02 -9.59
C GLU A 114 -4.44 52.67 -10.30
N TRP A 115 -4.64 52.67 -11.63
CA TRP A 115 -4.76 51.43 -12.40
C TRP A 115 -3.49 50.56 -12.43
N VAL A 116 -2.30 51.18 -12.46
CA VAL A 116 -1.03 50.44 -12.38
C VAL A 116 -0.85 49.80 -11.00
N ASN A 117 -1.25 50.49 -9.94
CA ASN A 117 -1.20 49.94 -8.58
C ASN A 117 -2.25 48.84 -8.38
N ILE A 118 -3.46 49.00 -8.92
CA ILE A 118 -4.49 47.95 -8.94
C ILE A 118 -3.92 46.67 -9.57
N ALA A 119 -3.31 46.78 -10.75
CA ALA A 119 -2.73 45.64 -11.44
C ALA A 119 -1.69 44.88 -10.59
N LYS A 120 -0.87 45.60 -9.80
CA LYS A 120 0.11 44.99 -8.88
C LYS A 120 -0.55 44.27 -7.72
N PHE A 121 -1.59 44.86 -7.10
CA PHE A 121 -2.31 44.21 -5.99
C PHE A 121 -3.11 42.99 -6.46
N THR A 122 -3.67 43.03 -7.67
CA THR A 122 -4.39 41.88 -8.25
C THR A 122 -3.47 40.72 -8.65
N GLN A 123 -2.15 40.92 -8.73
CA GLN A 123 -1.17 39.88 -9.06
C GLN A 123 -0.62 39.13 -7.84
N GLN A 124 -0.92 39.58 -6.63
CA GLN A 124 -0.42 38.98 -5.38
C GLN A 124 -1.33 37.83 -4.92
N SER A 125 -1.34 36.74 -5.68
CA SER A 125 -1.96 35.48 -5.24
C SER A 125 -0.94 34.65 -4.46
N LEU A 126 -1.41 33.92 -3.44
CA LEU A 126 -0.60 32.93 -2.72
C LEU A 126 -0.47 31.60 -3.46
N TYR A 127 -0.96 31.54 -4.70
CA TYR A 127 -0.93 30.33 -5.52
C TYR A 127 0.47 29.72 -5.65
N GLN A 128 1.51 30.55 -5.82
CA GLN A 128 2.89 30.05 -5.95
C GLN A 128 3.40 29.40 -4.66
N GLU A 129 3.00 29.91 -3.49
CA GLU A 129 3.36 29.35 -2.18
C GLU A 129 2.63 28.02 -1.95
N PHE A 130 1.34 27.97 -2.29
CA PHE A 130 0.55 26.74 -2.23
C PHE A 130 1.10 25.66 -3.19
N GLN A 131 1.43 26.04 -4.42
CA GLN A 131 2.02 25.13 -5.40
C GLN A 131 3.37 24.59 -4.92
N THR A 132 4.22 25.46 -4.36
CA THR A 132 5.51 25.04 -3.80
C THR A 132 5.31 24.03 -2.68
N LEU A 133 4.30 24.21 -1.82
CA LEU A 133 4.00 23.27 -0.74
C LEU A 133 3.52 21.92 -1.27
N LEU A 134 2.64 21.92 -2.28
CA LEU A 134 2.22 20.69 -2.96
C LEU A 134 3.39 19.92 -3.58
N ASP A 135 4.37 20.63 -4.15
CA ASP A 135 5.55 20.01 -4.77
C ASP A 135 6.46 19.30 -3.75
N TYR A 136 6.37 19.64 -2.46
CA TYR A 136 7.12 18.99 -1.37
C TYR A 136 6.29 18.00 -0.55
N SER A 137 4.98 17.91 -0.80
CA SER A 137 4.10 16.98 -0.11
C SER A 137 4.28 15.55 -0.61
N LEU A 138 4.02 14.59 0.28
CA LEU A 138 4.04 13.16 -0.04
C LEU A 138 2.75 12.79 -0.78
N ILE A 139 2.77 12.91 -2.11
CA ILE A 139 1.64 12.57 -2.97
C ILE A 139 1.91 11.22 -3.66
N PRO A 140 1.02 10.22 -3.52
CA PRO A 140 1.17 8.93 -4.21
C PRO A 140 1.18 9.06 -5.72
N GLU A 141 1.91 8.17 -6.39
CA GLU A 141 1.97 8.12 -7.84
C GLU A 141 0.83 7.30 -8.44
N LEU A 142 0.65 7.40 -9.76
CA LEU A 142 -0.37 6.61 -10.46
C LEU A 142 -0.15 5.09 -10.31
N GLU A 143 1.11 4.65 -10.20
CA GLU A 143 1.48 3.25 -9.98
C GLU A 143 1.01 2.72 -8.62
N ASP A 144 1.03 3.55 -7.56
CA ASP A 144 0.48 3.17 -6.26
C ASP A 144 -1.02 2.88 -6.35
N ILE A 145 -1.76 3.71 -7.09
CA ILE A 145 -3.21 3.57 -7.27
C ILE A 145 -3.52 2.30 -8.08
N ASN A 146 -2.77 2.05 -9.16
CA ASN A 146 -2.89 0.84 -9.96
C ASN A 146 -2.61 -0.42 -9.15
N SER A 147 -1.54 -0.40 -8.36
CA SER A 147 -1.15 -1.52 -7.54
C SER A 147 -2.11 -1.77 -6.37
N ALA A 148 -2.69 -0.71 -5.79
CA ALA A 148 -3.78 -0.83 -4.82
C ALA A 148 -5.04 -1.47 -5.45
N ALA A 149 -5.42 -1.05 -6.66
CA ALA A 149 -6.52 -1.65 -7.40
C ALA A 149 -6.26 -3.14 -7.71
N LEU A 150 -5.02 -3.50 -8.08
CA LEU A 150 -4.61 -4.90 -8.26
C LEU A 150 -4.63 -5.69 -6.95
N GLY A 151 -4.28 -5.07 -5.84
CA GLY A 151 -4.45 -5.65 -4.51
C GLY A 151 -5.91 -6.01 -4.22
N LEU A 152 -6.86 -5.12 -4.52
CA LEU A 152 -8.29 -5.39 -4.39
C LEU A 152 -8.76 -6.53 -5.30
N ILE A 153 -8.29 -6.58 -6.54
CA ILE A 153 -8.62 -7.67 -7.47
C ILE A 153 -8.02 -9.00 -6.98
N GLY A 154 -6.80 -8.99 -6.45
CA GLY A 154 -6.16 -10.16 -5.84
C GLY A 154 -6.94 -10.71 -4.63
N LEU A 155 -7.57 -9.82 -3.86
CA LEU A 155 -8.50 -10.20 -2.79
C LEU A 155 -9.77 -10.86 -3.34
N GLN A 156 -10.33 -10.37 -4.45
CA GLN A 156 -11.46 -11.02 -5.12
C GLN A 156 -11.12 -12.43 -5.58
N GLU A 157 -9.96 -12.60 -6.20
CA GLU A 157 -9.48 -13.89 -6.70
C GLU A 157 -9.32 -14.91 -5.57
N ILE A 158 -8.60 -14.54 -4.50
CA ILE A 158 -8.27 -15.47 -3.43
C ILE A 158 -9.49 -15.79 -2.56
N TYR A 159 -10.27 -14.78 -2.19
CA TYR A 159 -11.40 -14.95 -1.26
C TYR A 159 -12.75 -15.15 -1.95
N LYS A 160 -12.78 -15.23 -3.30
CA LYS A 160 -14.01 -15.36 -4.10
C LYS A 160 -15.03 -14.26 -3.77
N LEU A 161 -14.56 -13.02 -3.69
CA LEU A 161 -15.38 -11.87 -3.30
C LEU A 161 -15.92 -11.13 -4.52
N TYR A 162 -17.14 -10.61 -4.40
CA TYR A 162 -17.70 -9.67 -5.35
C TYR A 162 -17.39 -8.23 -4.92
N PRO A 163 -17.45 -7.24 -5.83
CA PRO A 163 -17.22 -5.83 -5.50
C PRO A 163 -17.97 -5.34 -4.27
N HIS A 164 -19.25 -5.69 -4.13
CA HIS A 164 -20.09 -5.28 -3.00
C HIS A 164 -19.65 -5.87 -1.64
N ASN A 165 -18.89 -6.97 -1.63
CA ASN A 165 -18.32 -7.51 -0.39
C ASN A 165 -17.13 -6.68 0.07
N ILE A 166 -16.32 -6.20 -0.88
CA ILE A 166 -15.13 -5.37 -0.61
C ILE A 166 -15.54 -3.95 -0.23
N THR A 167 -16.50 -3.36 -0.95
CA THR A 167 -16.93 -1.97 -0.75
C THR A 167 -18.02 -1.82 0.32
N LYS A 168 -18.13 -2.78 1.24
CA LYS A 168 -19.25 -2.82 2.21
C LYS A 168 -19.12 -1.72 3.25
N GLU A 169 -17.94 -1.58 3.85
CA GLU A 169 -17.67 -0.58 4.90
C GLU A 169 -17.31 0.77 4.29
N THR A 170 -16.57 0.77 3.17
CA THR A 170 -16.20 1.98 2.40
C THR A 170 -16.75 1.88 0.98
N PRO A 171 -17.91 2.50 0.68
CA PRO A 171 -18.51 2.45 -0.64
C PRO A 171 -17.73 3.31 -1.65
N LEU A 172 -17.43 2.74 -2.82
CA LEU A 172 -16.77 3.48 -3.91
C LEU A 172 -17.78 4.26 -4.77
N SER A 173 -17.37 5.37 -5.36
CA SER A 173 -18.15 6.06 -6.40
C SER A 173 -18.22 5.23 -7.69
N ALA A 174 -19.05 5.65 -8.64
CA ALA A 174 -19.09 5.00 -9.96
C ALA A 174 -17.74 5.11 -10.69
N ASP A 175 -17.06 6.25 -10.57
CA ASP A 175 -15.81 6.53 -11.28
C ASP A 175 -14.64 5.74 -10.67
N GLU A 176 -14.59 5.62 -9.34
CA GLU A 176 -13.60 4.78 -8.64
C GLU A 176 -13.78 3.29 -8.98
N ALA A 177 -15.02 2.80 -8.97
CA ALA A 177 -15.31 1.41 -9.35
C ALA A 177 -15.01 1.15 -10.84
N TYR A 178 -15.24 2.15 -11.70
CA TYR A 178 -14.88 2.07 -13.12
C TYR A 178 -13.37 1.97 -13.31
N TYR A 179 -12.61 2.77 -12.56
CA TYR A 179 -11.14 2.73 -12.59
C TYR A 179 -10.57 1.35 -12.23
N ILE A 180 -11.05 0.73 -11.14
CA ILE A 180 -10.64 -0.64 -10.78
C ILE A 180 -10.99 -1.62 -11.90
N GLY A 181 -12.14 -1.42 -12.56
CA GLY A 181 -12.54 -2.21 -13.74
C GLY A 181 -11.58 -2.04 -14.92
N LEU A 182 -11.07 -0.83 -15.18
CA LEU A 182 -10.07 -0.57 -16.22
C LEU A 182 -8.76 -1.28 -15.94
N VAL A 183 -8.23 -1.15 -14.72
CA VAL A 183 -7.00 -1.85 -14.29
C VAL A 183 -7.16 -3.36 -14.44
N ALA A 184 -8.29 -3.92 -14.02
CA ALA A 184 -8.59 -5.34 -14.21
C ALA A 184 -8.66 -5.74 -15.70
N TYR A 185 -9.16 -4.86 -16.57
CA TYR A 185 -9.29 -5.12 -17.98
C TYR A 185 -7.93 -5.13 -18.69
N GLU A 186 -7.04 -4.21 -18.32
CA GLU A 186 -5.67 -4.11 -18.85
C GLU A 186 -4.82 -5.32 -18.46
N GLU A 187 -5.07 -5.91 -17.30
CA GLU A 187 -4.41 -7.13 -16.81
C GLU A 187 -5.09 -8.43 -17.30
N ASP A 188 -5.93 -8.35 -18.35
CA ASP A 188 -6.68 -9.48 -18.93
C ASP A 188 -7.60 -10.23 -17.93
N LYS A 189 -7.92 -9.63 -16.78
CA LYS A 189 -8.80 -10.19 -15.74
C LYS A 189 -10.27 -9.91 -16.05
N PHE A 190 -10.72 -10.33 -17.23
CA PHE A 190 -11.99 -9.92 -17.82
C PHE A 190 -13.24 -10.21 -16.96
N GLN A 191 -13.25 -11.30 -16.19
CA GLN A 191 -14.35 -11.58 -15.26
C GLN A 191 -14.45 -10.52 -14.17
N HIS A 192 -13.33 -10.17 -13.53
CA HIS A 192 -13.29 -9.17 -12.47
C HIS A 192 -13.55 -7.77 -13.02
N ALA A 193 -12.97 -7.44 -14.19
CA ALA A 193 -13.26 -6.20 -14.91
C ALA A 193 -14.77 -6.04 -15.15
N PHE A 194 -15.41 -7.08 -15.68
CA PHE A 194 -16.86 -7.08 -15.90
C PHE A 194 -17.65 -6.84 -14.60
N LEU A 195 -17.29 -7.48 -13.50
CA LEU A 195 -17.97 -7.30 -12.21
C LEU A 195 -17.81 -5.87 -11.67
N TRP A 196 -16.63 -5.26 -11.80
CA TRP A 196 -16.38 -3.87 -11.41
C TRP A 196 -17.12 -2.86 -12.29
N PHE A 197 -17.12 -3.05 -13.61
CA PHE A 197 -17.94 -2.22 -14.51
C PHE A 197 -19.43 -2.35 -14.21
N LEU A 198 -19.90 -3.54 -13.85
CA LEU A 198 -21.31 -3.74 -13.47
C LEU A 198 -21.62 -3.04 -12.15
N HIS A 199 -20.69 -3.10 -11.19
CA HIS A 199 -20.80 -2.40 -9.92
C HIS A 199 -20.84 -0.87 -10.12
N SER A 200 -19.96 -0.34 -10.99
CA SER A 200 -19.94 1.08 -11.39
C SER A 200 -21.26 1.51 -12.06
N LEU A 201 -21.75 0.70 -13.02
CA LEU A 201 -23.02 0.98 -13.71
C LEU A 201 -24.21 1.11 -12.77
N ASN A 202 -24.26 0.31 -11.71
CA ASN A 202 -25.33 0.36 -10.71
C ASN A 202 -25.26 1.59 -9.79
N ARG A 203 -24.17 2.36 -9.85
CA ARG A 203 -23.88 3.50 -8.98
C ARG A 203 -23.72 4.82 -9.72
N LEU A 204 -23.98 4.83 -11.04
CA LEU A 204 -23.93 6.04 -11.85
C LEU A 204 -24.84 7.14 -11.30
N THR A 205 -24.32 8.36 -11.31
CA THR A 205 -25.05 9.59 -10.95
C THR A 205 -24.90 10.62 -12.05
N ASP A 206 -25.69 11.69 -12.00
CA ASP A 206 -25.60 12.80 -12.95
C ASP A 206 -24.26 13.57 -12.86
N PHE A 207 -23.51 13.38 -11.77
CA PHE A 207 -22.19 13.99 -11.54
C PHE A 207 -21.02 13.07 -11.89
N SER A 208 -21.29 11.82 -12.29
CA SER A 208 -20.24 10.88 -12.67
C SER A 208 -19.55 11.31 -13.96
N SER A 209 -18.22 11.25 -13.98
CA SER A 209 -17.44 11.50 -15.19
C SER A 209 -17.55 10.35 -16.20
N THR A 210 -17.69 9.13 -15.71
CA THR A 210 -17.91 7.94 -16.52
C THR A 210 -19.33 7.91 -17.07
N THR A 211 -19.47 7.61 -18.37
CA THR A 211 -20.80 7.54 -18.98
C THR A 211 -21.37 6.12 -19.01
N LYS A 212 -22.70 6.03 -19.08
CA LYS A 212 -23.40 4.76 -19.32
C LYS A 212 -22.97 4.10 -20.64
N ASN A 213 -22.63 4.89 -21.66
CA ASN A 213 -22.14 4.40 -22.94
C ASN A 213 -20.81 3.65 -22.77
N ASP A 214 -19.87 4.24 -22.02
CA ASP A 214 -18.56 3.65 -21.77
C ASP A 214 -18.66 2.34 -21.00
N LEU A 215 -19.44 2.33 -19.91
CA LEU A 215 -19.63 1.13 -19.11
C LEU A 215 -20.28 -0.02 -19.89
N LEU A 216 -21.30 0.27 -20.70
CA LEU A 216 -21.92 -0.75 -21.54
C LEU A 216 -20.96 -1.30 -22.61
N ARG A 217 -20.08 -0.46 -23.17
CA ARG A 217 -19.03 -0.89 -24.10
C ARG A 217 -18.07 -1.86 -23.42
N PHE A 218 -17.55 -1.48 -22.24
CA PHE A 218 -16.63 -2.33 -21.49
C PHE A 218 -17.30 -3.61 -20.97
N LEU A 219 -18.53 -3.55 -20.48
CA LEU A 219 -19.30 -4.74 -20.08
C LEU A 219 -19.47 -5.72 -21.24
N SER A 220 -19.81 -5.23 -22.44
CA SER A 220 -19.90 -6.03 -23.66
C SER A 220 -18.55 -6.65 -24.03
N SER A 221 -17.48 -5.85 -24.02
CA SER A 221 -16.13 -6.28 -24.38
C SER A 221 -15.57 -7.31 -23.40
N SER A 222 -15.61 -7.03 -22.10
CA SER A 222 -15.13 -7.95 -21.04
C SER A 222 -15.88 -9.28 -21.08
N ALA A 223 -17.21 -9.25 -21.27
CA ALA A 223 -17.99 -10.48 -21.41
C ALA A 223 -17.60 -11.29 -22.66
N TYR A 224 -17.28 -10.62 -23.77
CA TYR A 224 -16.80 -11.27 -24.98
C TYR A 224 -15.42 -11.91 -24.77
N GLN A 225 -14.47 -11.17 -24.20
CA GLN A 225 -13.10 -11.65 -23.96
C GLN A 225 -13.08 -12.84 -22.99
N PHE A 226 -13.90 -12.80 -21.93
CA PHE A 226 -14.11 -13.95 -21.04
C PHE A 226 -14.79 -15.15 -21.74
N GLY A 227 -15.53 -14.90 -22.82
CA GLY A 227 -16.22 -15.91 -23.62
C GLY A 227 -17.70 -16.09 -23.31
N SER A 228 -18.29 -15.26 -22.46
CA SER A 228 -19.73 -15.24 -22.16
C SER A 228 -20.53 -14.48 -23.23
N LEU A 229 -20.66 -15.10 -24.40
CA LEU A 229 -21.26 -14.47 -25.58
C LEU A 229 -22.71 -13.99 -25.41
N PRO A 230 -23.62 -14.72 -24.71
CA PRO A 230 -24.96 -14.21 -24.47
C PRO A 230 -24.97 -12.89 -23.69
N VAL A 231 -24.08 -12.76 -22.70
CA VAL A 231 -23.95 -11.55 -21.88
C VAL A 231 -23.33 -10.40 -22.69
N ALA A 232 -22.29 -10.70 -23.49
CA ALA A 232 -21.71 -9.73 -24.41
C ALA A 232 -22.75 -9.16 -25.38
N ILE A 233 -23.54 -10.04 -26.02
CA ILE A 233 -24.62 -9.63 -26.95
C ILE A 233 -25.67 -8.80 -26.22
N TYR A 234 -26.03 -9.15 -24.98
CA TYR A 234 -27.02 -8.39 -24.20
C TYR A 234 -26.57 -6.95 -23.96
N PHE A 235 -25.34 -6.74 -23.46
CA PHE A 235 -24.82 -5.39 -23.21
C PHE A 235 -24.55 -4.63 -24.51
N GLY A 236 -24.03 -5.28 -25.55
CA GLY A 236 -23.90 -4.67 -26.87
C GLY A 236 -25.24 -4.24 -27.48
N GLN A 237 -26.32 -5.01 -27.27
CA GLN A 237 -27.66 -4.61 -27.71
C GLN A 237 -28.21 -3.43 -26.90
N LYS A 238 -27.95 -3.40 -25.58
CA LYS A 238 -28.28 -2.23 -24.74
C LYS A 238 -27.55 -0.98 -25.23
N LEU A 239 -26.29 -1.12 -25.63
CA LEU A 239 -25.49 -0.04 -26.20
C LEU A 239 -26.07 0.45 -27.54
N LEU A 240 -26.38 -0.48 -28.46
CA LEU A 240 -27.00 -0.14 -29.74
C LEU A 240 -28.37 0.54 -29.58
N ASN A 241 -29.12 0.21 -28.53
CA ASN A 241 -30.40 0.88 -28.26
C ASN A 241 -30.22 2.34 -27.80
N LEU A 242 -29.07 2.70 -27.24
CA LEU A 242 -28.74 4.10 -26.91
C LEU A 242 -28.29 4.89 -28.13
N ASP A 243 -27.55 4.26 -29.04
CA ASP A 243 -27.11 4.84 -30.31
C ASP A 243 -27.40 3.89 -31.50
N PRO A 244 -28.63 3.90 -32.05
CA PRO A 244 -29.02 3.02 -33.14
C PRO A 244 -28.27 3.27 -34.46
N SER A 245 -27.65 4.44 -34.60
CA SER A 245 -26.83 4.81 -35.77
C SER A 245 -25.42 4.22 -35.73
N ASN A 246 -24.99 3.65 -34.61
CA ASN A 246 -23.64 3.14 -34.46
C ASN A 246 -23.40 1.85 -35.27
N GLU A 247 -22.75 1.99 -36.43
CA GLU A 247 -22.44 0.86 -37.31
C GLU A 247 -21.38 -0.08 -36.72
N GLU A 248 -20.46 0.42 -35.91
CA GLU A 248 -19.41 -0.39 -35.26
C GLU A 248 -20.05 -1.45 -34.34
N ILE A 249 -21.01 -1.04 -33.50
CA ILE A 249 -21.70 -1.95 -32.59
C ILE A 249 -22.55 -2.97 -33.37
N LYS A 250 -23.18 -2.57 -34.49
CA LYS A 250 -23.92 -3.51 -35.34
C LYS A 250 -23.01 -4.61 -35.89
N VAL A 251 -21.83 -4.25 -36.37
CA VAL A 251 -20.83 -5.20 -36.87
C VAL A 251 -20.34 -6.11 -35.74
N GLN A 252 -19.99 -5.54 -34.58
CA GLN A 252 -19.56 -6.29 -33.40
C GLN A 252 -20.61 -7.31 -32.94
N LEU A 253 -21.89 -6.91 -32.85
CA LEU A 253 -22.99 -7.81 -32.51
C LEU A 253 -23.19 -8.91 -33.55
N GLY A 254 -23.02 -8.59 -34.84
CA GLY A 254 -23.02 -9.57 -35.91
C GLY A 254 -21.95 -10.65 -35.70
N LEU A 255 -20.72 -10.23 -35.39
CA LEU A 255 -19.61 -11.12 -35.07
C LEU A 255 -19.91 -11.99 -33.84
N TYR A 256 -20.37 -11.40 -32.74
CA TYR A 256 -20.67 -12.14 -31.51
C TYR A 256 -21.74 -13.20 -31.72
N ARG A 257 -22.78 -12.89 -32.52
CA ARG A 257 -23.84 -13.84 -32.88
C ARG A 257 -23.30 -14.99 -33.73
N LEU A 258 -22.42 -14.71 -34.68
CA LEU A 258 -21.78 -15.75 -35.51
C LEU A 258 -20.91 -16.69 -34.66
N ILE A 259 -20.04 -16.14 -33.81
CA ILE A 259 -19.18 -16.95 -32.94
C ILE A 259 -20.02 -17.79 -31.97
N ARG A 260 -21.14 -17.24 -31.46
CA ARG A 260 -22.04 -17.97 -30.57
C ARG A 260 -22.65 -19.21 -31.23
N LEU A 261 -22.93 -19.17 -32.53
CA LEU A 261 -23.42 -20.34 -33.27
C LEU A 261 -22.36 -21.44 -33.42
N GLN A 262 -21.08 -21.08 -33.36
CA GLN A 262 -19.96 -22.02 -33.52
C GLN A 262 -19.48 -22.63 -32.20
N ARG A 263 -19.73 -21.97 -31.06
CA ARG A 263 -19.30 -22.45 -29.74
C ARG A 263 -20.30 -23.38 -29.08
N THR A 264 -19.78 -24.46 -28.49
CA THR A 264 -20.56 -25.44 -27.71
C THR A 264 -20.66 -25.08 -26.22
N SER A 265 -19.76 -24.23 -25.71
CA SER A 265 -19.71 -23.80 -24.31
C SER A 265 -19.80 -22.28 -24.20
N ASN A 266 -20.51 -21.80 -23.18
CA ASN A 266 -20.61 -20.40 -22.81
C ASN A 266 -20.45 -20.29 -21.29
N PRO A 267 -19.27 -19.93 -20.79
CA PRO A 267 -19.06 -19.81 -19.34
C PRO A 267 -19.93 -18.69 -18.77
N ASP A 268 -20.40 -18.91 -17.54
CA ASP A 268 -21.14 -17.90 -16.78
C ASP A 268 -20.15 -16.91 -16.15
N ILE A 269 -20.19 -15.66 -16.59
CA ILE A 269 -19.30 -14.61 -16.09
C ILE A 269 -19.68 -14.14 -14.68
N PHE A 270 -20.92 -14.38 -14.24
CA PHE A 270 -21.38 -13.94 -12.91
C PHE A 270 -20.93 -14.87 -11.79
N THR A 271 -20.65 -16.13 -12.10
CA THR A 271 -20.24 -17.13 -11.12
C THR A 271 -18.72 -17.18 -11.03
N LEU A 272 -18.15 -16.71 -9.90
CA LEU A 272 -16.73 -16.89 -9.61
C LEU A 272 -16.42 -18.39 -9.51
N ASN A 273 -15.33 -18.84 -10.14
CA ASN A 273 -15.00 -20.27 -10.25
C ASN A 273 -14.98 -20.94 -8.87
N THR A 274 -15.82 -21.98 -8.70
CA THR A 274 -15.94 -22.72 -7.44
C THR A 274 -14.88 -23.79 -7.27
N GLN A 275 -14.27 -24.27 -8.35
CA GLN A 275 -13.24 -25.31 -8.32
C GLN A 275 -11.86 -24.67 -8.15
N SER A 276 -11.40 -24.48 -6.91
CA SER A 276 -9.97 -24.26 -6.71
C SER A 276 -9.26 -25.61 -6.72
N ASN A 277 -8.60 -25.92 -7.83
CA ASN A 277 -7.58 -26.98 -7.85
C ASN A 277 -6.32 -26.58 -7.03
N ASN A 278 -6.29 -25.35 -6.52
CA ASN A 278 -5.16 -24.77 -5.80
C ASN A 278 -5.38 -24.87 -4.28
N SER A 279 -4.57 -25.68 -3.60
CA SER A 279 -4.62 -25.86 -2.14
C SER A 279 -4.38 -24.53 -1.39
N TYR A 280 -3.59 -23.62 -1.95
CA TYR A 280 -3.29 -22.32 -1.35
C TYR A 280 -4.54 -21.46 -1.11
N GLU A 281 -5.33 -21.22 -2.15
CA GLU A 281 -6.49 -20.33 -2.05
C GLU A 281 -7.58 -20.95 -1.16
N ALA A 282 -7.78 -22.26 -1.26
CA ALA A 282 -8.72 -22.99 -0.42
C ALA A 282 -8.35 -22.90 1.06
N LEU A 283 -7.06 -22.99 1.39
CA LEU A 283 -6.55 -22.79 2.75
C LEU A 283 -6.75 -21.36 3.24
N CYS A 284 -6.50 -20.36 2.39
CA CYS A 284 -6.75 -18.97 2.73
C CYS A 284 -8.22 -18.68 3.04
N ARG A 285 -9.15 -19.34 2.32
CA ARG A 285 -10.59 -19.26 2.58
C ARG A 285 -11.06 -20.13 3.75
N GLY A 286 -10.20 -20.99 4.29
CA GLY A 286 -10.58 -21.97 5.32
C GLY A 286 -11.51 -23.07 4.81
N GLU A 287 -11.53 -23.34 3.50
CA GLU A 287 -12.30 -24.44 2.88
C GLU A 287 -11.65 -25.81 3.12
N VAL A 288 -10.35 -25.83 3.43
CA VAL A 288 -9.56 -27.03 3.69
C VAL A 288 -8.91 -26.92 5.07
N ASP A 289 -9.04 -27.98 5.86
CA ASP A 289 -8.28 -28.19 7.09
C ASP A 289 -8.06 -29.68 7.30
N GLU A 290 -6.82 -30.14 7.09
CA GLU A 290 -6.44 -31.54 7.21
C GLU A 290 -6.28 -31.98 8.68
N ARG A 291 -6.48 -31.07 9.65
CA ARG A 291 -6.54 -31.40 11.08
C ARG A 291 -7.87 -32.09 11.40
N THR A 292 -7.99 -33.35 10.99
CA THR A 292 -9.14 -34.20 11.38
C THR A 292 -9.30 -34.25 12.90
N SER A 293 -10.51 -34.47 13.41
CA SER A 293 -10.75 -34.56 14.86
C SER A 293 -9.91 -35.64 15.54
N LYS A 294 -9.51 -36.70 14.80
CA LYS A 294 -8.59 -37.73 15.31
C LYS A 294 -7.19 -37.16 15.54
N ARG A 295 -6.68 -36.37 14.60
CA ARG A 295 -5.35 -35.75 14.68
C ARG A 295 -5.33 -34.64 15.72
N GLN A 296 -6.36 -33.78 15.75
CA GLN A 296 -6.51 -32.73 16.76
C GLN A 296 -6.46 -33.27 18.20
N ARG A 297 -7.02 -34.46 18.46
CA ARG A 297 -6.94 -35.10 19.79
C ARG A 297 -5.53 -35.56 20.18
N ALA A 298 -4.63 -35.72 19.22
CA ALA A 298 -3.24 -36.07 19.47
C ALA A 298 -2.35 -34.83 19.67
N LEU A 299 -2.80 -33.66 19.19
CA LEU A 299 -2.13 -32.39 19.42
C LEU A 299 -2.27 -31.97 20.89
N SER A 300 -1.26 -31.28 21.42
CA SER A 300 -1.20 -30.92 22.83
C SER A 300 -0.70 -29.50 23.06
N CYS A 301 -1.20 -28.88 24.12
CA CYS A 301 -0.67 -27.63 24.67
C CYS A 301 0.09 -27.93 25.96
N ARG A 302 1.25 -27.31 26.15
CA ARG A 302 2.13 -27.55 27.30
C ARG A 302 2.95 -26.32 27.66
N TYR A 303 3.41 -26.29 28.91
CA TYR A 303 4.48 -25.39 29.35
C TYR A 303 5.82 -26.08 29.06
N SER A 304 6.56 -25.55 28.10
CA SER A 304 7.84 -26.10 27.62
C SER A 304 9.01 -25.38 28.28
N THR A 305 10.01 -26.15 28.69
CA THR A 305 11.26 -25.62 29.28
C THR A 305 12.38 -25.50 28.23
N GLY A 306 12.08 -25.61 26.94
CA GLY A 306 13.07 -25.53 25.86
C GLY A 306 14.17 -26.59 25.99
N GLY A 307 13.81 -27.82 26.39
CA GLY A 307 14.77 -28.89 26.63
C GLY A 307 15.57 -28.76 27.93
N GLY A 308 15.05 -28.04 28.94
CA GLY A 308 15.73 -27.81 30.21
C GLY A 308 16.58 -26.55 30.23
N ASN A 309 16.28 -25.56 29.39
CA ASN A 309 16.93 -24.26 29.40
C ASN A 309 16.74 -23.59 30.78
N PRO A 310 17.83 -23.15 31.45
CA PRO A 310 17.74 -22.60 32.81
C PRO A 310 16.75 -21.43 32.95
N ARG A 311 16.58 -20.58 31.92
CA ARG A 311 15.64 -19.45 31.97
C ARG A 311 14.20 -19.93 31.89
N LEU A 312 13.92 -20.87 30.99
CA LEU A 312 12.58 -21.42 30.80
C LEU A 312 12.17 -22.43 31.88
N MET A 313 13.09 -22.89 32.74
CA MET A 313 12.72 -23.62 33.95
C MET A 313 11.99 -22.72 34.97
N TYR A 314 12.30 -21.42 35.01
CA TYR A 314 11.63 -20.45 35.88
C TYR A 314 10.41 -19.82 35.23
N ALA A 315 10.45 -19.61 33.91
CA ALA A 315 9.35 -19.07 33.12
C ALA A 315 9.13 -19.92 31.86
N PRO A 316 8.45 -21.07 31.97
CA PRO A 316 8.19 -21.94 30.84
C PRO A 316 7.40 -21.24 29.73
N VAL A 317 7.78 -21.50 28.48
CA VAL A 317 7.05 -20.96 27.32
C VAL A 317 5.77 -21.76 27.08
N LYS A 318 4.71 -21.08 26.68
CA LYS A 318 3.44 -21.71 26.28
C LYS A 318 3.60 -22.28 24.87
N GLU A 319 3.53 -23.59 24.73
CA GLU A 319 3.76 -24.32 23.48
C GLU A 319 2.48 -25.06 23.07
N GLU A 320 2.06 -24.90 21.82
CA GLU A 320 0.89 -25.54 21.21
C GLU A 320 1.32 -26.24 19.92
N GLU A 321 1.04 -27.54 19.82
CA GLU A 321 1.32 -28.30 18.60
C GLU A 321 0.18 -28.12 17.59
N LEU A 322 0.45 -27.48 16.45
CA LEU A 322 -0.56 -27.25 15.40
C LEU A 322 -0.58 -28.37 14.36
N TRP A 323 0.56 -29.05 14.19
CA TRP A 323 0.76 -30.19 13.32
C TRP A 323 1.92 -31.05 13.85
N ASP A 324 1.79 -32.36 13.72
CA ASP A 324 2.73 -33.38 14.23
C ASP A 324 3.81 -33.76 13.21
N GLU A 325 3.53 -33.75 11.90
CA GLU A 325 4.51 -34.13 10.87
C GLU A 325 4.36 -33.36 9.54
N PRO A 326 5.20 -32.34 9.26
CA PRO A 326 6.29 -31.86 10.11
C PRO A 326 5.76 -31.18 11.37
N LYS A 327 6.58 -31.07 12.41
CA LYS A 327 6.18 -30.33 13.59
C LYS A 327 5.99 -28.86 13.25
N ILE A 328 4.75 -28.38 13.36
CA ILE A 328 4.40 -26.97 13.29
C ILE A 328 3.92 -26.60 14.68
N ILE A 329 4.67 -25.71 15.34
CA ILE A 329 4.47 -25.38 16.75
C ILE A 329 4.13 -23.90 16.84
N ARG A 330 3.10 -23.56 17.60
CA ARG A 330 2.83 -22.19 18.05
C ARG A 330 3.39 -21.99 19.45
N TYR A 331 4.11 -20.90 19.62
CA TYR A 331 4.50 -20.38 20.92
C TYR A 331 3.67 -19.15 21.24
N HIS A 332 3.04 -19.12 22.41
CA HIS A 332 2.22 -17.99 22.85
C HIS A 332 3.01 -17.05 23.74
N ASP A 333 2.66 -15.76 23.71
CA ASP A 333 3.26 -14.69 24.53
C ASP A 333 4.79 -14.65 24.46
N VAL A 334 5.36 -14.83 23.27
CA VAL A 334 6.81 -14.85 23.03
C VAL A 334 7.41 -13.46 23.12
N ILE A 335 6.66 -12.44 22.71
CA ILE A 335 7.09 -11.04 22.70
C ILE A 335 6.00 -10.15 23.31
N SER A 336 6.42 -9.14 24.08
CA SER A 336 5.51 -8.18 24.71
C SER A 336 5.10 -7.05 23.76
N ASP A 337 3.99 -6.38 24.06
CA ASP A 337 3.54 -5.21 23.32
C ASP A 337 4.60 -4.10 23.24
N THR A 338 5.32 -3.85 24.34
CA THR A 338 6.40 -2.84 24.36
C THR A 338 7.55 -3.20 23.43
N GLU A 339 7.93 -4.48 23.37
CA GLU A 339 8.96 -4.95 22.44
C GLU A 339 8.46 -4.88 21.00
N ILE A 340 7.20 -5.23 20.73
CA ILE A 340 6.57 -5.09 19.42
C ILE A 340 6.64 -3.65 18.91
N GLU A 341 6.22 -2.67 19.72
CA GLU A 341 6.25 -1.27 19.30
C GLU A 341 7.69 -0.77 19.11
N THR A 342 8.62 -1.19 19.98
CA THR A 342 10.05 -0.88 19.78
C THR A 342 10.57 -1.42 18.43
N LEU A 343 10.20 -2.65 18.05
CA LEU A 343 10.60 -3.21 16.75
C LEU A 343 9.99 -2.43 15.58
N LYS A 344 8.72 -2.03 15.67
CA LYS A 344 8.09 -1.20 14.63
C LYS A 344 8.74 0.17 14.51
N ASP A 345 9.06 0.81 15.63
CA ASP A 345 9.69 2.14 15.63
C ASP A 345 11.09 2.13 15.00
N ILE A 346 11.88 1.08 15.25
CA ILE A 346 13.18 0.89 14.60
C ILE A 346 12.98 0.56 13.11
N ALA A 347 11.96 -0.23 12.76
CA ALA A 347 11.76 -0.70 11.40
C ALA A 347 11.20 0.37 10.44
N ARG A 348 10.23 1.18 10.88
CA ARG A 348 9.51 2.20 10.08
C ARG A 348 10.41 3.06 9.18
N PRO A 349 11.49 3.70 9.66
CA PRO A 349 12.32 4.56 8.81
C PRO A 349 13.12 3.82 7.74
N GLU A 350 13.31 2.51 7.90
CA GLU A 350 14.14 1.67 7.02
C GLU A 350 13.31 0.68 6.17
N LEU A 351 11.97 0.71 6.29
CA LEU A 351 11.09 -0.14 5.50
C LEU A 351 11.20 0.21 4.02
N THR A 352 11.59 -0.79 3.23
CA THR A 352 11.67 -0.71 1.76
C THR A 352 10.93 -1.88 1.15
N ARG A 353 10.55 -1.76 -0.13
CA ARG A 353 9.84 -2.83 -0.85
C ARG A 353 10.62 -4.15 -0.76
N SER A 354 9.96 -5.20 -0.25
CA SER A 354 10.57 -6.52 -0.10
C SER A 354 10.96 -7.09 -1.45
N GLN A 355 12.20 -7.57 -1.54
CA GLN A 355 12.69 -8.36 -2.67
C GLN A 355 12.47 -9.86 -2.41
N THR A 356 12.35 -10.64 -3.48
CA THR A 356 12.38 -12.11 -3.40
C THR A 356 13.80 -12.62 -3.17
N GLY A 357 13.99 -13.92 -2.90
CA GLY A 357 15.33 -14.53 -2.67
C GLY A 357 16.34 -14.33 -3.80
N TRP A 358 15.90 -13.87 -4.98
CA TRP A 358 16.75 -13.53 -6.13
C TRP A 358 17.05 -12.03 -6.27
N GLY A 359 16.68 -11.20 -5.28
CA GLY A 359 16.91 -9.75 -5.30
C GLY A 359 15.97 -8.97 -6.23
N VAL A 360 14.89 -9.60 -6.72
CA VAL A 360 13.93 -8.99 -7.65
C VAL A 360 12.64 -8.62 -6.93
N ILE A 361 12.20 -7.37 -7.10
CA ILE A 361 10.86 -6.88 -6.72
C ILE A 361 9.83 -7.63 -7.55
N SER A 362 8.83 -8.24 -6.92
CA SER A 362 7.87 -9.11 -7.62
C SER A 362 6.49 -9.13 -6.95
N ASP A 363 5.44 -9.36 -7.75
CA ASP A 363 4.07 -9.63 -7.31
C ASP A 363 3.92 -10.93 -6.51
N ILE A 364 4.98 -11.74 -6.47
CA ILE A 364 5.14 -12.92 -5.62
C ILE A 364 5.12 -12.54 -4.14
N ARG A 365 5.62 -11.34 -3.80
CA ARG A 365 5.70 -10.82 -2.44
C ARG A 365 5.41 -9.32 -2.39
N THR A 366 4.25 -8.98 -1.84
CA THR A 366 3.78 -7.59 -1.71
C THR A 366 3.82 -7.20 -0.24
N SER A 367 5.00 -6.80 0.22
CA SER A 367 5.28 -6.31 1.57
C SER A 367 6.42 -5.32 1.53
N GLN A 368 6.58 -4.52 2.58
CA GLN A 368 7.84 -3.84 2.88
C GLN A 368 8.57 -4.57 4.00
N SER A 369 9.90 -4.48 4.01
CA SER A 369 10.70 -5.16 5.01
C SER A 369 12.05 -4.54 5.27
N VAL A 370 12.64 -4.90 6.41
CA VAL A 370 13.97 -4.50 6.83
C VAL A 370 14.62 -5.60 7.68
N PHE A 371 15.94 -5.72 7.60
CA PHE A 371 16.73 -6.54 8.52
C PHE A 371 17.29 -5.68 9.64
N LEU A 372 16.93 -5.99 10.88
CA LEU A 372 17.34 -5.20 12.03
C LEU A 372 18.69 -5.64 12.60
N GLU A 373 19.49 -4.68 13.06
CA GLU A 373 20.75 -4.96 13.75
C GLU A 373 20.53 -5.67 15.10
N GLU A 374 21.42 -6.61 15.44
CA GLU A 374 21.35 -7.44 16.65
C GLU A 374 21.80 -6.69 17.91
N VAL A 375 21.08 -5.61 18.25
CA VAL A 375 21.35 -4.77 19.42
C VAL A 375 20.09 -4.56 20.27
N GLY A 376 20.28 -4.24 21.54
CA GLY A 376 19.19 -3.85 22.44
C GLY A 376 18.05 -4.87 22.51
N THR A 377 16.84 -4.46 22.10
CA THR A 377 15.64 -5.31 22.11
C THR A 377 15.74 -6.48 21.13
N VAL A 378 16.32 -6.28 19.94
CA VAL A 378 16.47 -7.32 18.91
C VAL A 378 17.32 -8.47 19.45
N ALA A 379 18.48 -8.16 20.03
CA ALA A 379 19.37 -9.17 20.62
C ALA A 379 18.69 -9.98 21.75
N ARG A 380 17.87 -9.34 22.58
CA ARG A 380 17.11 -10.05 23.64
C ARG A 380 16.08 -11.02 23.06
N ILE A 381 15.43 -10.63 21.96
CA ILE A 381 14.47 -11.50 21.25
C ILE A 381 15.21 -12.67 20.60
N SER A 382 16.33 -12.43 19.90
CA SER A 382 17.16 -13.49 19.32
C SER A 382 17.62 -14.50 20.38
N GLN A 383 18.06 -14.03 21.55
CA GLN A 383 18.42 -14.91 22.66
C GLN A 383 17.23 -15.73 23.18
N ARG A 384 16.03 -15.13 23.24
CA ARG A 384 14.80 -15.83 23.64
C ARG A 384 14.41 -16.91 22.63
N ILE A 385 14.58 -16.66 21.33
CA ILE A 385 14.37 -17.65 20.27
C ILE A 385 15.33 -18.83 20.46
N ALA A 386 16.60 -18.57 20.76
CA ALA A 386 17.58 -19.62 21.06
C ALA A 386 17.18 -20.43 22.31
N ASP A 387 16.67 -19.78 23.35
CA ASP A 387 16.23 -20.44 24.58
C ASP A 387 15.01 -21.35 24.35
N ILE A 388 14.04 -20.90 23.54
CA ILE A 388 12.81 -21.62 23.20
C ILE A 388 13.11 -22.83 22.31
N THR A 389 13.86 -22.62 21.23
CA THR A 389 14.10 -23.64 20.20
C THR A 389 15.22 -24.61 20.56
N GLY A 390 16.11 -24.22 21.48
CA GLY A 390 17.36 -24.93 21.77
C GLY A 390 18.44 -24.79 20.69
N LEU A 391 18.15 -24.11 19.58
CA LEU A 391 19.07 -23.92 18.46
C LEU A 391 20.01 -22.73 18.72
N SER A 392 21.20 -22.75 18.12
CA SER A 392 22.08 -21.59 18.08
C SER A 392 21.51 -20.54 17.13
N VAL A 393 21.63 -19.26 17.47
CA VAL A 393 21.26 -18.13 16.60
C VAL A 393 22.47 -17.31 16.16
N GLU A 394 23.68 -17.80 16.43
CA GLU A 394 24.93 -17.10 16.08
C GLU A 394 25.14 -17.02 14.56
N SER A 395 24.78 -18.08 13.85
CA SER A 395 24.81 -18.17 12.38
C SER A 395 23.48 -17.76 11.72
N ALA A 396 22.47 -17.41 12.51
CA ALA A 396 21.16 -17.05 12.01
C ALA A 396 21.18 -15.69 11.32
N GLU A 397 20.30 -15.50 10.34
CA GLU A 397 20.09 -14.19 9.72
C GLU A 397 19.60 -13.16 10.75
N LYS A 398 19.82 -11.89 10.44
CA LYS A 398 19.25 -10.77 11.21
C LYS A 398 17.73 -10.88 11.26
N LEU A 399 17.13 -10.34 12.32
CA LEU A 399 15.67 -10.35 12.47
C LEU A 399 15.01 -9.57 11.32
N HIS A 400 14.20 -10.24 10.52
CA HIS A 400 13.57 -9.68 9.32
C HIS A 400 12.16 -9.20 9.61
N VAL A 401 11.98 -7.90 9.80
CA VAL A 401 10.67 -7.28 10.07
C VAL A 401 9.96 -6.94 8.76
N GLN A 402 8.66 -7.19 8.71
CA GLN A 402 7.84 -7.02 7.50
C GLN A 402 6.47 -6.42 7.82
N ASN A 403 5.99 -5.55 6.94
CA ASN A 403 4.61 -5.05 6.92
C ASN A 403 3.95 -5.37 5.57
N TYR A 404 2.69 -5.80 5.59
CA TYR A 404 1.93 -6.14 4.39
C TYR A 404 0.90 -5.05 4.08
N GLY A 405 0.91 -4.59 2.82
CA GLY A 405 -0.01 -3.59 2.27
C GLY A 405 -1.34 -4.15 1.75
N ILE A 406 -2.01 -3.39 0.89
CA ILE A 406 -3.32 -3.74 0.33
C ILE A 406 -3.19 -4.99 -0.54
N GLY A 407 -3.91 -6.06 -0.19
CA GLY A 407 -3.78 -7.36 -0.87
C GLY A 407 -2.41 -8.03 -0.66
N GLY A 408 -1.60 -7.51 0.27
CA GLY A 408 -0.25 -7.94 0.54
C GLY A 408 -0.18 -9.42 0.88
N ARG A 409 0.59 -10.20 0.10
CA ARG A 409 0.70 -11.66 0.25
C ARG A 409 2.13 -12.13 0.01
N TYR A 410 2.38 -13.39 0.36
CA TYR A 410 3.58 -14.10 -0.08
C TYR A 410 3.15 -15.44 -0.65
N THR A 411 3.37 -15.65 -1.95
CA THR A 411 2.98 -16.87 -2.65
C THR A 411 3.70 -18.12 -2.12
N PRO A 412 3.19 -19.34 -2.40
CA PRO A 412 3.77 -20.58 -1.88
C PRO A 412 5.26 -20.80 -2.22
N HIS A 413 6.09 -20.92 -1.19
CA HIS A 413 7.55 -21.05 -1.29
C HIS A 413 8.12 -21.99 -0.22
N PHE A 414 9.42 -22.26 -0.33
CA PHE A 414 10.25 -22.83 0.72
C PHE A 414 11.18 -21.74 1.24
N ASP A 415 11.52 -21.79 2.52
CA ASP A 415 12.47 -20.84 3.10
C ASP A 415 13.92 -21.16 2.74
N THR A 416 14.21 -22.41 2.37
CA THR A 416 15.53 -22.94 2.00
C THR A 416 15.73 -22.94 0.48
N GLY A 417 16.98 -22.78 0.03
CA GLY A 417 17.40 -22.75 -1.37
C GLY A 417 18.41 -23.86 -1.70
N ASP A 418 19.42 -23.52 -2.51
CA ASP A 418 20.54 -24.40 -2.90
C ASP A 418 21.90 -23.81 -2.42
N GLU A 419 22.00 -23.44 -1.15
CA GLU A 419 23.20 -22.84 -0.55
C GLU A 419 24.02 -23.82 0.32
N VAL A 420 25.29 -23.46 0.56
CA VAL A 420 26.10 -24.10 1.61
C VAL A 420 25.79 -23.39 2.92
N ASN A 421 25.24 -24.11 3.91
CA ASN A 421 24.68 -23.60 5.18
C ASN A 421 23.22 -23.15 5.08
N GLU A 422 22.31 -24.10 4.88
CA GLU A 422 20.91 -23.81 4.63
C GLU A 422 20.12 -23.41 5.89
N ARG A 423 18.95 -22.82 5.66
CA ARG A 423 18.02 -22.41 6.72
C ARG A 423 17.32 -23.62 7.33
N THR A 424 17.92 -24.24 8.35
CA THR A 424 17.38 -25.41 9.03
C THR A 424 15.98 -25.21 9.65
N ALA A 425 15.67 -24.01 10.13
CA ALA A 425 14.40 -23.72 10.79
C ALA A 425 13.97 -22.26 10.65
N THR A 426 12.67 -22.04 10.77
CA THR A 426 12.06 -20.71 10.71
C THR A 426 11.27 -20.43 11.98
N PHE A 427 11.45 -19.23 12.53
CA PHE A 427 10.71 -18.73 13.68
C PHE A 427 10.01 -17.42 13.31
N LEU A 428 8.72 -17.50 13.01
CA LEU A 428 7.90 -16.40 12.52
C LEU A 428 7.06 -15.80 13.66
N ILE A 429 7.36 -14.58 14.07
CA ILE A 429 6.65 -13.84 15.13
C ILE A 429 5.53 -13.01 14.50
N TYR A 430 4.33 -13.07 15.08
CA TYR A 430 3.23 -12.17 14.74
C TYR A 430 3.23 -10.95 15.67
N MET A 431 3.33 -9.75 15.09
CA MET A 431 3.40 -8.49 15.83
C MET A 431 2.09 -7.67 15.76
N SER A 432 1.08 -8.20 15.09
CA SER A 432 -0.27 -7.64 15.08
C SER A 432 -1.31 -8.74 14.91
N ASP A 433 -2.51 -8.45 15.41
CA ASP A 433 -3.70 -9.24 15.10
C ASP A 433 -4.22 -8.86 13.72
N VAL A 434 -4.70 -9.85 12.98
CA VAL A 434 -5.31 -9.65 11.67
C VAL A 434 -6.74 -10.13 11.75
N GLU A 435 -7.69 -9.23 11.52
CA GLU A 435 -9.12 -9.51 11.68
C GLU A 435 -9.60 -10.56 10.67
N VAL A 436 -9.26 -10.38 9.38
CA VAL A 436 -9.63 -11.31 8.32
C VAL A 436 -8.47 -11.49 7.33
N GLY A 437 -8.19 -12.75 7.01
CA GLY A 437 -7.09 -13.13 6.12
C GLY A 437 -5.74 -13.22 6.82
N GLY A 438 -4.64 -13.00 6.10
CA GLY A 438 -3.30 -12.92 6.67
C GLY A 438 -2.69 -14.22 7.23
N ALA A 439 -3.41 -15.35 7.18
CA ALA A 439 -2.94 -16.63 7.69
C ALA A 439 -1.63 -17.10 7.02
N THR A 440 -0.80 -17.80 7.78
CA THR A 440 0.32 -18.59 7.23
C THR A 440 -0.19 -19.99 6.95
N VAL A 441 -0.15 -20.40 5.69
CA VAL A 441 -0.72 -21.67 5.24
C VAL A 441 0.37 -22.61 4.73
N PHE A 442 0.29 -23.87 5.13
CA PHE A 442 1.20 -24.94 4.70
C PHE A 442 0.49 -25.79 3.65
N THR A 443 0.82 -25.50 2.38
CA THR A 443 0.05 -25.92 1.20
C THR A 443 0.06 -27.41 0.92
N ASN A 444 1.13 -28.11 1.34
CA ASN A 444 1.29 -29.55 1.12
C ASN A 444 0.66 -30.40 2.24
N VAL A 445 0.49 -29.84 3.45
CA VAL A 445 -0.13 -30.54 4.59
C VAL A 445 -1.54 -30.06 4.91
N GLY A 446 -1.98 -28.94 4.31
CA GLY A 446 -3.35 -28.47 4.44
C GLY A 446 -3.67 -27.82 5.78
N VAL A 447 -2.70 -27.10 6.38
CA VAL A 447 -2.87 -26.42 7.67
C VAL A 447 -2.80 -24.91 7.50
N ALA A 448 -3.72 -24.19 8.14
CA ALA A 448 -3.72 -22.74 8.21
C ALA A 448 -3.50 -22.25 9.65
N VAL A 449 -2.59 -21.30 9.80
CA VAL A 449 -2.18 -20.72 11.08
C VAL A 449 -2.52 -19.23 11.06
N LYS A 450 -3.55 -18.85 11.83
CA LYS A 450 -4.01 -17.45 11.89
C LYS A 450 -3.03 -16.58 12.68
N PRO A 451 -2.76 -15.33 12.28
CA PRO A 451 -1.92 -14.43 13.09
C PRO A 451 -2.55 -14.18 14.46
N GLU A 452 -1.72 -14.20 15.50
CA GLU A 452 -2.11 -13.88 16.87
C GLU A 452 -0.97 -13.06 17.48
N LYS A 453 -1.23 -11.81 17.82
CA LYS A 453 -0.22 -10.86 18.28
C LYS A 453 0.54 -11.41 19.47
N GLY A 454 1.87 -11.27 19.45
CA GLY A 454 2.75 -11.74 20.51
C GLY A 454 3.10 -13.23 20.42
N SER A 455 2.39 -14.01 19.60
CA SER A 455 2.71 -15.41 19.34
C SER A 455 3.77 -15.57 18.25
N ALA A 456 4.32 -16.77 18.14
CA ALA A 456 5.21 -17.15 17.05
C ALA A 456 4.90 -18.56 16.54
N VAL A 457 5.24 -18.83 15.29
CA VAL A 457 5.13 -20.15 14.66
C VAL A 457 6.51 -20.63 14.30
N PHE A 458 6.80 -21.88 14.64
CA PHE A 458 8.08 -22.52 14.44
C PHE A 458 7.91 -23.82 13.67
N TRP A 459 8.80 -24.04 12.70
CA TRP A 459 8.94 -25.30 11.99
C TRP A 459 10.40 -25.48 11.54
N TYR A 460 10.79 -26.73 11.32
CA TYR A 460 12.04 -27.07 10.66
C TYR A 460 11.81 -27.11 9.15
N ASN A 461 12.68 -26.46 8.37
CA ASN A 461 12.65 -26.53 6.91
C ASN A 461 13.38 -27.78 6.40
N LEU A 462 14.34 -28.28 7.18
CA LEU A 462 15.17 -29.43 6.84
C LEU A 462 14.90 -30.61 7.79
N HIS A 463 14.89 -31.80 7.20
CA HIS A 463 15.09 -33.04 7.92
C HIS A 463 16.47 -33.04 8.62
N LYS A 464 16.68 -33.91 9.60
CA LYS A 464 17.96 -33.98 10.33
C LYS A 464 19.11 -34.44 9.45
N ASN A 465 18.84 -35.12 8.33
CA ASN A 465 19.87 -35.45 7.34
C ASN A 465 20.28 -34.24 6.47
N GLY A 466 19.64 -33.07 6.64
CA GLY A 466 19.90 -31.85 5.86
C GLY A 466 19.07 -31.73 4.58
N GLU A 467 18.24 -32.71 4.24
CA GLU A 467 17.36 -32.63 3.06
C GLU A 467 16.14 -31.72 3.34
N LEU A 468 15.72 -30.97 2.32
CA LEU A 468 14.51 -30.14 2.36
C LEU A 468 13.27 -30.97 2.68
N ASP A 469 12.52 -30.56 3.71
CA ASP A 469 11.21 -31.13 3.99
C ASP A 469 10.17 -30.48 3.09
N LEU A 470 9.80 -31.19 2.01
CA LEU A 470 8.81 -30.74 1.03
C LEU A 470 7.43 -30.43 1.65
N LYS A 471 7.11 -30.94 2.84
CA LYS A 471 5.83 -30.67 3.54
C LYS A 471 5.76 -29.26 4.13
N THR A 472 6.90 -28.56 4.21
CA THR A 472 7.01 -27.20 4.77
C THR A 472 6.70 -26.10 3.77
N LYS A 473 6.30 -26.44 2.53
CA LYS A 473 5.90 -25.45 1.52
C LYS A 473 4.77 -24.59 2.05
N HIS A 474 5.06 -23.31 2.27
CA HIS A 474 4.16 -22.41 2.97
C HIS A 474 3.99 -21.07 2.25
N ALA A 475 2.97 -20.32 2.65
CA ALA A 475 2.59 -19.07 2.03
C ALA A 475 1.94 -18.13 3.05
N GLY A 476 2.01 -16.83 2.79
CA GLY A 476 1.18 -15.83 3.47
C GLY A 476 -0.08 -15.55 2.66
N CYS A 477 -1.24 -15.82 3.25
CA CYS A 477 -2.51 -15.39 2.68
C CYS A 477 -2.61 -13.86 2.66
N PRO A 478 -3.27 -13.26 1.65
CA PRO A 478 -3.48 -11.83 1.61
C PRO A 478 -4.23 -11.34 2.84
N VAL A 479 -3.88 -10.16 3.34
CA VAL A 479 -4.65 -9.49 4.38
C VAL A 479 -5.93 -8.94 3.76
N LEU A 480 -7.09 -9.38 4.25
CA LEU A 480 -8.39 -8.87 3.78
C LEU A 480 -8.83 -7.68 4.62
N VAL A 481 -8.73 -7.79 5.96
CA VAL A 481 -9.02 -6.71 6.89
C VAL A 481 -7.98 -6.72 8.02
N GLY A 482 -7.41 -5.55 8.30
CA GLY A 482 -6.41 -5.34 9.35
C GLY A 482 -5.04 -4.95 8.81
N ASN A 483 -4.05 -4.95 9.70
CA ASN A 483 -2.66 -4.60 9.39
C ASN A 483 -1.75 -5.75 9.86
N LYS A 484 -1.01 -6.40 8.96
CA LYS A 484 -0.15 -7.53 9.30
C LYS A 484 1.31 -7.10 9.42
N TRP A 485 1.83 -7.23 10.63
CA TRP A 485 3.23 -7.10 10.97
C TRP A 485 3.79 -8.44 11.43
N VAL A 486 4.93 -8.83 10.89
CA VAL A 486 5.65 -10.04 11.30
C VAL A 486 7.14 -9.78 11.43
N ALA A 487 7.82 -10.58 12.25
CA ALA A 487 9.27 -10.63 12.31
C ALA A 487 9.72 -12.07 12.11
N ASN A 488 10.55 -12.32 11.09
CA ASN A 488 11.05 -13.64 10.79
C ASN A 488 12.50 -13.80 11.25
N LYS A 489 12.82 -14.94 11.83
CA LYS A 489 14.18 -15.35 12.17
C LYS A 489 14.47 -16.68 11.48
N TRP A 490 15.35 -16.64 10.49
CA TRP A 490 15.85 -17.83 9.82
C TRP A 490 17.11 -18.34 10.53
N ILE A 491 17.06 -19.59 10.97
CA ILE A 491 18.15 -20.24 11.70
C ILE A 491 18.87 -21.17 10.73
N HIS A 492 20.19 -21.09 10.71
CA HIS A 492 21.03 -21.86 9.80
C HIS A 492 21.54 -23.17 10.43
N GLU A 493 21.96 -24.11 9.58
CA GLU A 493 22.52 -25.41 9.98
C GLU A 493 23.85 -25.31 10.75
N PHE A 494 24.72 -24.36 10.39
CA PHE A 494 26.01 -24.18 11.04
C PHE A 494 25.82 -23.74 12.49
N GLY A 495 26.63 -24.29 13.41
CA GLY A 495 26.49 -24.05 14.84
C GLY A 495 25.43 -24.93 15.51
N GLN A 496 24.78 -25.84 14.77
CA GLN A 496 23.83 -26.81 15.31
C GLN A 496 24.42 -28.22 15.51
N GLU A 497 25.70 -28.43 15.23
CA GLU A 497 26.34 -29.76 15.14
C GLU A 497 26.15 -30.59 16.42
N PHE A 498 26.15 -29.92 17.57
CA PHE A 498 25.97 -30.55 18.88
C PHE A 498 24.56 -30.38 19.47
N ARG A 499 23.71 -29.58 18.83
CA ARG A 499 22.35 -29.24 19.30
C ARG A 499 21.27 -30.00 18.52
N ARG A 500 21.50 -30.25 17.23
CA ARG A 500 20.64 -31.00 16.32
C ARG A 500 21.49 -32.02 15.53
N PRO A 501 21.85 -33.16 16.16
CA PRO A 501 22.66 -34.19 15.50
C PRO A 501 21.95 -34.73 14.25
N CYS A 502 22.73 -34.96 13.19
CA CYS A 502 22.20 -35.52 11.94
C CYS A 502 21.64 -36.93 12.14
N SER A 503 20.53 -37.25 11.46
CA SER A 503 20.05 -38.63 11.35
C SER A 503 20.63 -39.29 10.10
N LEU A 504 20.77 -40.62 10.14
CA LEU A 504 21.05 -41.44 8.97
C LEU A 504 19.79 -41.78 8.18
N SER A 505 18.60 -41.49 8.74
CA SER A 505 17.31 -41.67 8.06
C SER A 505 17.05 -40.52 7.10
N GLN A 506 16.52 -40.85 5.91
CA GLN A 506 16.06 -39.83 4.95
C GLN A 506 14.77 -39.12 5.37
N TRP A 507 14.07 -39.64 6.38
CA TRP A 507 12.72 -39.22 6.74
C TRP A 507 12.61 -38.61 8.15
N GLU A 508 13.74 -38.41 8.86
CA GLU A 508 13.77 -37.95 10.26
C GLU A 508 14.42 -36.59 10.46
#